data_AF-A0A3Q9UXW0-F1
#
_entry.id   AF-A0A3Q9UXW0-F1
#
_cell.length_a   1.000
_cell.length_b   1.000
_cell.length_c   1.000
_cell.angle_alpha   90.00
_cell.angle_beta   90.00
_cell.angle_gamma   90.00
#
_symmetry.space_group_name_H-M   'P 1'
#
loop_
_entity.id
_entity.type
_entity.pdbx_description
1 polymer ?
#
loop_
_entity_poly.entity_id
_entity_poly.type
_entity_poly.pdbx_seq_one_letter_code
_entity_poly.pdbx_strand_id
1 'polypeptide(L)'
;MSRLTFGAWVGLLHATSDPTRQSLLWSEALHRAFPLAPRDDASRVALGHQLETLRRLRNRVAHHDDLLDVALPHRLNDMLSILGRIDAAYPSFAAASGELRRLHREDPRRGW
;
A
#
# COMPACT_ATOMS: atom_id res chain seq x y z
N MET A 1 -4.95 -13.34 19.77
CA MET A 1 -3.83 -12.78 18.98
C MET A 1 -4.28 -11.46 18.39
N SER A 2 -3.72 -10.33 18.82
CA SER A 2 -4.11 -9.03 18.29
C SER A 2 -3.64 -8.91 16.83
N ARG A 3 -4.59 -8.79 15.90
CA ARG A 3 -4.30 -8.45 14.51
C ARG A 3 -4.02 -6.96 14.45
N LEU A 4 -2.82 -6.57 14.03
CA LEU A 4 -2.51 -5.17 13.76
C LEU A 4 -3.47 -4.62 12.71
N THR A 5 -4.09 -3.48 12.99
CA THR A 5 -4.94 -2.79 12.02
C THR A 5 -4.08 -2.19 10.92
N PHE A 6 -4.67 -1.92 9.75
CA PHE A 6 -3.95 -1.26 8.66
C PHE A 6 -3.36 0.10 9.09
N GLY A 7 -4.06 0.84 9.94
CA GLY A 7 -3.56 2.12 10.48
C GLY A 7 -2.34 1.95 11.41
N ALA A 8 -2.25 0.84 12.15
CA ALA A 8 -1.08 0.55 12.96
C ALA A 8 0.17 0.34 12.11
N TRP A 9 0.06 -0.37 10.97
CA TRP A 9 1.16 -0.55 10.03
C TRP A 9 1.67 0.77 9.44
N VAL A 10 0.75 1.70 9.12
CA VAL A 10 1.11 3.04 8.66
C VAL A 10 1.89 3.80 9.74
N GLY A 11 1.43 3.77 11.00
CA GLY A 11 2.16 4.42 12.09
C GLY A 11 3.55 3.84 12.33
N LEU A 12 3.70 2.51 12.19
CA LEU A 12 4.98 1.83 12.37
C LEU A 12 6.00 2.15 11.26
N LEU A 13 5.54 2.34 10.02
CA LEU A 13 6.42 2.52 8.85
C LEU A 13 6.56 3.97 8.39
N HIS A 14 5.56 4.82 8.62
CA HIS A 14 5.44 6.17 8.05
C HIS A 14 5.29 7.31 9.08
N ALA A 15 5.20 7.05 10.40
CA ALA A 15 5.06 8.15 11.35
C ALA A 15 6.20 9.19 11.26
N THR A 16 5.81 10.45 11.16
CA THR A 16 6.69 11.59 10.90
C THR A 16 7.40 12.11 12.15
N SER A 17 7.05 11.63 13.34
CA SER A 17 7.53 12.18 14.62
C SER A 17 8.85 11.61 15.11
N ASP A 18 9.22 10.36 14.75
CA ASP A 18 10.44 9.71 15.23
C ASP A 18 11.03 8.76 14.15
N PRO A 19 11.74 9.31 13.15
CA PRO A 19 12.33 8.51 12.07
C PRO A 19 13.38 7.51 12.55
N THR A 20 14.15 7.86 13.59
CA THR A 20 15.21 7.02 14.16
C THR A 20 14.63 5.73 14.75
N ARG A 21 13.56 5.85 15.54
CA ARG A 21 12.87 4.68 16.11
C ARG A 21 12.29 3.76 15.03
N GLN A 22 11.79 4.32 13.93
CA GLN A 22 11.24 3.52 12.84
C GLN A 22 12.30 2.78 12.06
N SER A 23 13.44 3.43 11.82
CA SER A 23 14.57 2.79 11.18
C SER A 23 15.06 1.60 12.02
N LEU A 24 15.14 1.78 13.34
CA LEU A 24 15.45 0.69 14.27
C LEU A 24 14.39 -0.42 14.23
N LEU A 25 13.09 -0.09 14.31
CA LEU A 25 12.03 -1.10 14.24
C LEU A 25 12.06 -1.88 12.92
N TRP A 26 12.41 -1.21 11.82
CA TRP A 26 12.59 -1.83 10.53
C TRP A 26 13.78 -2.79 10.48
N SER A 27 14.96 -2.34 10.92
CA SER A 27 16.16 -3.17 10.96
C SER A 27 15.96 -4.41 11.83
N GLU A 28 15.32 -4.26 12.99
CA GLU A 28 15.17 -5.34 13.96
C GLU A 28 14.06 -6.34 13.59
N ALA A 29 12.88 -5.86 13.15
CA ALA A 29 11.69 -6.71 13.09
C ALA A 29 10.79 -6.49 11.86
N LEU A 30 10.45 -5.25 11.50
CA LEU A 30 9.36 -5.00 10.53
C LEU A 30 9.68 -5.48 9.12
N HIS A 31 10.96 -5.49 8.71
CA HIS A 31 11.36 -6.02 7.40
C HIS A 31 10.96 -7.50 7.21
N ARG A 32 10.77 -8.26 8.30
CA ARG A 32 10.38 -9.68 8.24
C ARG A 32 8.96 -9.88 7.69
N ALA A 33 8.09 -8.88 7.82
CA ALA A 33 6.75 -8.91 7.23
C ALA A 33 6.78 -8.66 5.71
N PHE A 34 7.91 -8.16 5.19
CA PHE A 34 8.12 -7.85 3.77
C PHE A 34 9.42 -8.52 3.30
N PRO A 35 9.48 -9.87 3.31
CA PRO A 35 10.73 -10.60 3.07
C PRO A 35 11.33 -10.36 1.68
N LEU A 36 10.53 -9.91 0.71
CA LEU A 36 10.98 -9.61 -0.65
C LEU A 36 11.30 -8.12 -0.86
N ALA A 37 11.15 -7.28 0.17
CA ALA A 37 11.59 -5.89 0.12
C ALA A 37 13.10 -5.77 0.41
N PRO A 38 13.81 -4.81 -0.21
CA PRO A 38 15.14 -4.45 0.23
C PRO A 38 15.16 -4.06 1.72
N ARG A 39 16.24 -4.41 2.42
CA ARG A 39 16.38 -4.23 3.89
C ARG A 39 16.79 -2.81 4.29
N ASP A 40 17.10 -1.95 3.33
CA ASP A 40 17.47 -0.56 3.59
C ASP A 40 16.29 0.29 4.10
N ASP A 41 16.62 1.45 4.69
CA ASP A 41 15.61 2.39 5.19
C ASP A 41 14.82 3.06 4.07
N ALA A 42 15.40 3.20 2.87
CA ALA A 42 14.70 3.79 1.73
C ALA A 42 13.48 2.94 1.32
N SER A 43 13.62 1.63 1.37
CA SER A 43 12.54 0.65 1.15
C SER A 43 11.44 0.76 2.21
N ARG A 44 11.80 0.94 3.49
CA ARG A 44 10.84 1.24 4.57
C ARG A 44 10.07 2.52 4.29
N VAL A 45 10.77 3.60 3.95
CA VAL A 45 10.16 4.91 3.66
C VAL A 45 9.18 4.80 2.48
N ALA A 46 9.60 4.16 1.39
CA ALA A 46 8.75 3.92 0.23
C ALA A 46 7.49 3.11 0.60
N LEU A 47 7.63 2.00 1.33
CA LEU A 47 6.50 1.21 1.84
C LEU A 47 5.56 2.05 2.71
N GLY A 48 6.13 2.85 3.61
CA GLY A 48 5.37 3.76 4.48
C GLY A 48 4.51 4.74 3.68
N HIS A 49 5.08 5.39 2.66
CA HIS A 49 4.35 6.31 1.79
C HIS A 49 3.23 5.61 1.00
N GLN A 50 3.48 4.40 0.49
CA GLN A 50 2.47 3.62 -0.23
C GLN A 50 1.31 3.23 0.71
N LEU A 51 1.61 2.72 1.90
CA LEU A 51 0.58 2.36 2.89
C LEU A 51 -0.24 3.57 3.34
N GLU A 52 0.40 4.71 3.60
CA GLU A 52 -0.29 5.94 3.96
C GLU A 52 -1.21 6.43 2.83
N THR A 53 -0.73 6.33 1.58
CA THR A 53 -1.53 6.68 0.40
C THR A 53 -2.77 5.79 0.27
N LEU A 54 -2.64 4.49 0.52
CA LEU A 54 -3.77 3.56 0.55
C LEU A 54 -4.70 3.79 1.73
N ARG A 55 -4.18 4.18 2.90
CA ARG A 55 -4.99 4.55 4.07
C ARG A 55 -5.90 5.72 3.73
N ARG A 56 -5.37 6.77 3.09
CA ARG A 56 -6.15 7.92 2.65
C ARG A 56 -7.21 7.55 1.63
N LEU A 57 -6.86 6.72 0.64
CA LEU A 57 -7.84 6.24 -0.35
C LEU A 57 -8.98 5.47 0.34
N ARG A 58 -8.64 4.51 1.21
CA ARG A 58 -9.63 3.74 1.96
C ARG A 58 -10.55 4.64 2.79
N ASN A 59 -9.98 5.66 3.44
CA ASN A 59 -10.76 6.61 4.22
C ASN A 59 -11.70 7.44 3.33
N ARG A 60 -11.24 7.95 2.18
CA ARG A 60 -12.10 8.65 1.21
C ARG A 60 -13.28 7.80 0.76
N VAL A 61 -13.02 6.55 0.40
CA VAL A 61 -14.07 5.58 0.03
C VAL A 61 -15.07 5.38 1.16
N ALA A 62 -14.58 5.20 2.40
CA ALA A 62 -15.43 5.01 3.58
C ALA A 62 -16.26 6.25 3.95
N HIS A 63 -15.76 7.45 3.63
CA HIS A 63 -16.48 8.71 3.83
C HIS A 63 -17.36 9.11 2.64
N HIS A 64 -17.39 8.29 1.57
CA HIS A 64 -18.08 8.62 0.32
C HIS A 64 -17.58 9.92 -0.32
N ASP A 65 -16.31 10.25 -0.12
CA ASP A 65 -15.68 11.39 -0.76
C ASP A 65 -15.54 11.15 -2.27
N ASP A 66 -15.50 12.24 -3.04
CA ASP A 66 -15.21 12.19 -4.46
C ASP A 66 -13.84 11.52 -4.72
N LEU A 67 -13.71 10.76 -5.82
CA LEU A 67 -12.51 10.07 -6.28
C LEU A 67 -12.07 10.49 -7.70
N LEU A 68 -12.71 11.48 -8.31
CA LEU A 68 -12.40 11.92 -9.69
C LEU A 68 -10.92 12.24 -9.90
N ASP A 69 -10.28 12.92 -8.94
CA ASP A 69 -8.85 13.27 -9.00
C ASP A 69 -7.91 12.17 -8.49
N VAL A 70 -8.43 11.00 -8.14
CA VAL A 70 -7.60 9.88 -7.70
C VAL A 70 -7.05 9.15 -8.91
N ALA A 71 -5.73 9.13 -9.03
CA ALA A 71 -5.04 8.27 -9.98
C ALA A 71 -5.15 6.79 -9.58
N LEU A 72 -6.33 6.19 -9.75
CA LEU A 72 -6.67 4.80 -9.43
C LEU A 72 -5.65 3.77 -9.94
N PRO A 73 -5.09 3.90 -11.16
CA PRO A 73 -4.07 2.97 -11.65
C PRO A 73 -2.81 2.97 -10.79
N HIS A 74 -2.36 4.15 -10.34
CA HIS A 74 -1.22 4.26 -9.44
C HIS A 74 -1.53 3.62 -8.09
N ARG A 75 -2.75 3.80 -7.56
CA ARG A 75 -3.18 3.19 -6.29
C ARG A 75 -3.24 1.66 -6.38
N LEU A 76 -3.74 1.12 -7.49
CA LEU A 76 -3.73 -0.31 -7.74
C LEU A 76 -2.29 -0.84 -7.83
N ASN A 77 -1.42 -0.14 -8.55
CA ASN A 77 0.00 -0.51 -8.63
C ASN A 77 0.70 -0.44 -7.28
N ASP A 78 0.39 0.54 -6.43
CA ASP A 78 0.88 0.61 -5.04
C ASP A 78 0.45 -0.63 -4.25
N MET A 79 -0.82 -1.03 -4.33
CA MET A 79 -1.33 -2.24 -3.66
C MET A 79 -0.60 -3.50 -4.14
N LEU A 80 -0.47 -3.67 -5.46
CA LEU A 80 0.20 -4.82 -6.04
C LEU A 80 1.69 -4.84 -5.71
N SER A 81 2.35 -3.68 -5.66
CA SER A 81 3.74 -3.55 -5.24
C SER A 81 3.95 -3.96 -3.79
N ILE A 82 3.08 -3.52 -2.87
CA ILE A 82 3.13 -3.93 -1.46
C ILE A 82 2.93 -5.44 -1.34
N LEU A 83 1.93 -6.01 -2.04
CA LEU A 83 1.70 -7.46 -2.03
C LEU A 83 2.92 -8.24 -2.52
N GLY A 84 3.55 -7.78 -3.60
CA GLY A 84 4.76 -8.40 -4.16
C GLY A 84 5.97 -8.34 -3.24
N ARG A 85 6.01 -7.40 -2.29
CA ARG A 85 7.04 -7.35 -1.23
C ARG A 85 6.80 -8.34 -0.11
N ILE A 86 5.57 -8.85 0.02
CA ILE A 86 5.20 -9.90 0.99
C ILE A 86 5.44 -11.27 0.38
N ASP A 87 4.88 -11.51 -0.80
CA ASP A 87 4.98 -12.78 -1.53
C ASP A 87 4.82 -12.55 -3.04
N ALA A 88 5.64 -13.22 -3.85
CA ALA A 88 5.65 -13.05 -5.31
C ALA A 88 4.34 -13.50 -5.98
N ALA A 89 3.56 -14.39 -5.36
CA ALA A 89 2.30 -14.89 -5.88
C ALA A 89 1.09 -13.99 -5.53
N TYR A 90 1.18 -13.15 -4.51
CA TYR A 90 0.04 -12.33 -4.07
C TYR A 90 -0.47 -11.33 -5.11
N PRO A 91 0.38 -10.64 -5.90
CA PRO A 91 -0.08 -9.74 -6.94
C PRO A 91 -0.93 -10.44 -8.00
N SER A 92 -0.57 -11.67 -8.41
CA SER A 92 -1.32 -12.41 -9.42
C SER A 92 -2.66 -12.90 -8.89
N PHE A 93 -2.72 -13.38 -7.63
CA PHE A 93 -3.98 -13.75 -6.99
C PHE A 93 -4.93 -12.55 -6.87
N ALA A 94 -4.45 -11.40 -6.40
CA ALA A 94 -5.25 -10.19 -6.28
C ALA A 94 -5.72 -9.66 -7.66
N ALA A 95 -4.90 -9.83 -8.70
CA ALA A 95 -5.25 -9.45 -10.06
C ALA A 95 -6.26 -10.42 -10.70
N ALA A 96 -6.18 -11.72 -10.40
CA ALA A 96 -7.08 -12.74 -10.92
C ALA A 96 -8.53 -12.54 -10.45
N SER A 97 -8.72 -11.98 -9.24
CA SER A 97 -10.03 -11.60 -8.70
C SER A 97 -10.64 -10.31 -9.28
N GLY A 98 -10.00 -9.67 -10.26
CA GLY A 98 -10.14 -8.23 -10.51
C GLY A 98 -11.31 -7.76 -11.37
N GLU A 99 -12.50 -7.57 -10.78
CA GLU A 99 -13.58 -6.73 -11.32
C GLU A 99 -13.10 -5.29 -11.60
N LEU A 100 -12.18 -4.76 -10.79
CA LEU A 100 -11.54 -3.44 -10.98
C LEU A 100 -10.72 -3.31 -12.27
N ARG A 101 -10.04 -4.37 -12.72
CA ARG A 101 -9.32 -4.32 -14.01
C ARG A 101 -10.29 -4.32 -15.19
N ARG A 102 -11.42 -5.02 -15.04
CA ARG A 102 -12.52 -4.96 -16.03
C ARG A 102 -13.09 -3.55 -16.09
N LEU A 103 -13.51 -2.99 -14.95
CA LEU A 103 -14.02 -1.63 -14.84
C LEU A 103 -13.03 -0.57 -15.33
N HIS A 104 -11.74 -0.72 -15.06
CA HIS A 104 -10.71 0.20 -15.56
C HIS A 104 -10.48 0.11 -17.09
N ARG A 105 -10.69 -1.05 -17.70
CA ARG A 105 -10.72 -1.18 -19.17
C ARG A 105 -11.99 -0.56 -19.75
N GLU A 106 -13.10 -0.69 -19.04
CA GLU A 106 -14.41 -0.17 -19.42
C GLU A 106 -14.57 1.33 -19.09
N ASP A 107 -13.55 1.97 -18.50
CA ASP A 107 -13.61 3.37 -18.07
C ASP A 107 -13.74 4.31 -19.29
N PRO A 108 -14.90 4.96 -19.48
CA PRO A 108 -15.18 5.80 -20.65
C PRO A 108 -14.33 7.07 -20.69
N ARG A 109 -13.62 7.42 -19.61
CA ARG A 109 -12.74 8.60 -19.54
C ARG A 109 -11.41 8.41 -20.27
N ARG A 110 -11.08 7.21 -20.73
CA ARG A 110 -9.80 6.93 -21.42
C ARG A 110 -9.77 7.32 -22.90
N GLY A 111 -10.90 7.77 -23.47
CA GLY A 111 -11.09 8.00 -24.90
C GLY A 111 -11.15 9.45 -25.37
N TRP A 112 -10.74 10.44 -24.56
CA TRP A 112 -10.79 11.86 -24.91
C TRP A 112 -9.42 12.52 -24.71
#